data_AF-C1N1B2-F1
#
_entry.id   AF-C1N1B2-F1
#
_cell.length_a   1.000
_cell.length_b   1.000
_cell.length_c   1.000
_cell.angle_alpha   90.00
_cell.angle_beta   90.00
_cell.angle_gamma   90.00
#
_symmetry.space_group_name_H-M   'P 1'
#
loop_
_entity.id
_entity.type
_entity.pdbx_description
1 polymer ?
#
loop_
_entity_poly.entity_id
_entity_poly.type
_entity_poly.pdbx_seq_one_letter_code
_entity_poly.pdbx_strand_id
1 'polypeptide(L)'
;MPLDLDPIYCAEQIAVPPDLADVLKAYTKEVVRRQPADVYAFSADYFANLADVTAVPPEDTSAPTVHQLADAYSAVKGKGELSAADFESVCVGAGVPRATVQRAFRLGEFGSTAPVKPSEPLTLLLTMTDASFVGICASLFDVFGEDGKLTGVEFLALFAYLTAKDPSVTQESLDALETALGDKVNEKLSFGEANARVADVLAAIMDEGGM
;
A
#
# COMPACT_ATOMS: atom_id res chain seq x y z
N MET A 1 -22.97 -58.16 -19.29
CA MET A 1 -23.39 -56.83 -19.77
C MET A 1 -22.39 -55.83 -19.21
N PRO A 2 -21.78 -54.96 -20.04
CA PRO A 2 -20.96 -53.88 -19.52
C PRO A 2 -21.87 -52.91 -18.76
N LEU A 3 -21.45 -52.49 -17.57
CA LEU A 3 -22.11 -51.43 -16.82
C LEU A 3 -21.72 -50.12 -17.50
N ASP A 4 -22.67 -49.49 -18.20
CA ASP A 4 -22.51 -48.13 -18.70
C ASP A 4 -22.25 -47.22 -17.48
N LEU A 5 -21.02 -46.71 -17.42
CA LEU A 5 -20.54 -45.72 -16.45
C LEU A 5 -20.94 -44.30 -16.91
N ASP A 6 -22.08 -44.16 -17.57
CA ASP A 6 -22.60 -42.84 -17.91
C ASP A 6 -23.02 -42.13 -16.61
N PRO A 7 -22.49 -40.92 -16.34
CA PRO A 7 -22.89 -40.14 -15.18
C PRO A 7 -24.41 -39.95 -15.19
N ILE A 8 -25.08 -40.44 -14.14
CA ILE A 8 -26.56 -40.39 -13.97
C ILE A 8 -27.07 -38.93 -13.82
N TYR A 9 -26.18 -37.93 -13.81
CA TYR A 9 -26.50 -36.52 -13.61
C TYR A 9 -26.35 -35.73 -14.91
N CYS A 10 -27.41 -35.02 -15.33
CA CYS A 10 -27.34 -34.09 -16.44
C CYS A 10 -26.43 -32.90 -16.06
N ALA A 11 -25.51 -32.50 -16.94
CA ALA A 11 -24.60 -31.37 -16.72
C ALA A 11 -25.34 -30.06 -16.33
N GLU A 12 -26.59 -29.91 -16.77
CA GLU A 12 -27.49 -28.79 -16.46
C GLU A 12 -27.89 -28.70 -14.98
N GLN A 13 -27.74 -29.78 -14.20
CA GLN A 13 -28.03 -29.80 -12.76
C GLN A 13 -26.87 -29.29 -11.90
N ILE A 14 -25.66 -29.17 -12.48
CA ILE A 14 -24.48 -28.66 -11.79
C ILE A 14 -24.36 -27.17 -12.09
N ALA A 15 -24.90 -26.34 -11.20
CA ALA A 15 -24.72 -24.90 -11.26
C ALA A 15 -23.28 -24.55 -10.83
N VAL A 16 -22.36 -24.50 -11.79
CA VAL A 16 -20.99 -24.04 -11.54
C VAL A 16 -21.00 -22.51 -11.45
N PRO A 17 -20.50 -21.91 -10.34
CA PRO A 17 -20.37 -20.46 -10.25
C PRO A 17 -19.46 -19.92 -11.35
N PRO A 18 -19.81 -18.80 -12.01
CA PRO A 18 -19.05 -18.27 -13.14
C PRO A 18 -17.59 -17.93 -12.79
N ASP A 19 -17.35 -17.45 -11.57
CA ASP A 19 -16.03 -16.99 -11.12
C ASP A 19 -15.14 -18.12 -10.57
N LEU A 20 -15.68 -19.34 -10.40
CA LEU A 20 -14.95 -20.45 -9.80
C LEU A 20 -13.69 -20.80 -10.59
N ALA A 21 -13.76 -20.75 -11.92
CA ALA A 21 -12.63 -21.06 -12.79
C ALA A 21 -11.46 -20.06 -12.59
N ASP A 22 -11.77 -18.78 -12.43
CA ASP A 22 -10.75 -17.74 -12.25
C ASP A 22 -10.10 -17.81 -10.86
N VAL A 23 -10.90 -18.09 -9.82
CA VAL A 23 -10.39 -18.31 -8.45
C VAL A 23 -9.42 -19.49 -8.43
N LEU A 24 -9.78 -20.62 -9.04
CA LEU A 24 -8.91 -21.81 -9.11
C LEU A 24 -7.64 -21.54 -9.93
N LYS A 25 -7.73 -20.76 -11.00
CA LYS A 25 -6.59 -20.38 -11.84
C LYS A 25 -5.61 -19.49 -11.08
N ALA A 26 -6.09 -18.48 -10.35
CA ALA A 26 -5.27 -17.60 -9.54
C ALA A 26 -4.56 -18.37 -8.41
N TYR A 27 -5.29 -19.22 -7.70
CA TYR A 27 -4.72 -20.09 -6.67
C TYR A 27 -3.62 -21.00 -7.25
N THR A 28 -3.90 -21.67 -8.36
CA THR A 28 -2.94 -22.59 -9.01
C THR A 28 -1.66 -21.88 -9.43
N LYS A 29 -1.76 -20.64 -9.95
CA LYS A 29 -0.58 -19.81 -10.27
C LYS A 29 0.28 -19.55 -9.04
N GLU A 30 -0.34 -19.21 -7.92
CA GLU A 30 0.40 -18.93 -6.67
C GLU A 30 1.06 -20.18 -6.09
N VAL A 31 0.40 -21.34 -6.14
CA VAL A 31 1.01 -22.63 -5.75
C VAL A 31 2.22 -22.96 -6.62
N VAL A 32 2.10 -22.84 -7.94
CA VAL A 32 3.19 -23.11 -8.87
C VAL A 32 4.35 -22.14 -8.66
N ARG A 33 4.07 -20.86 -8.41
CA ARG A 33 5.09 -19.83 -8.20
C ARG A 33 5.86 -20.04 -6.90
N ARG A 34 5.17 -20.40 -5.81
CA ARG A 34 5.77 -20.49 -4.48
C ARG A 34 6.31 -21.88 -4.13
N GLN A 35 5.92 -22.92 -4.87
CA GLN A 35 6.34 -24.30 -4.64
C GLN A 35 6.32 -24.68 -3.14
N PRO A 36 5.19 -24.51 -2.44
CA PRO A 36 5.14 -24.70 -0.99
C PRO A 36 5.41 -26.17 -0.63
N ALA A 37 6.17 -26.38 0.45
CA ALA A 37 6.46 -27.72 0.96
C ALA A 37 5.20 -28.42 1.51
N ASP A 38 4.24 -27.64 2.03
CA ASP A 38 2.93 -28.11 2.46
C ASP A 38 1.83 -27.31 1.74
N VAL A 39 1.19 -27.96 0.77
CA VAL A 39 0.12 -27.36 -0.03
C VAL A 39 -1.14 -27.15 0.81
N TYR A 40 -1.42 -27.99 1.80
CA TYR A 40 -2.65 -27.87 2.61
C TYR A 40 -2.58 -26.66 3.53
N ALA A 41 -1.47 -26.49 4.25
CA ALA A 41 -1.23 -25.32 5.09
C ALA A 41 -1.25 -24.04 4.23
N PHE A 42 -0.54 -24.04 3.11
CA PHE A 42 -0.55 -22.92 2.15
C PHE A 42 -1.95 -22.59 1.62
N SER A 43 -2.76 -23.61 1.31
CA SER A 43 -4.14 -23.41 0.84
C SER A 43 -5.00 -22.71 1.89
N ALA A 44 -4.91 -23.18 3.14
CA ALA A 44 -5.68 -22.62 4.25
C ALA A 44 -5.34 -21.14 4.45
N ASP A 45 -4.05 -20.81 4.49
CA ASP A 45 -3.59 -19.44 4.64
C ASP A 45 -3.97 -18.58 3.42
N TYR A 46 -3.82 -19.10 2.20
CA TYR A 46 -4.15 -18.38 0.97
C TYR A 46 -5.63 -18.00 0.91
N PHE A 47 -6.54 -18.95 1.17
CA PHE A 47 -7.97 -18.68 1.12
C PHE A 47 -8.48 -17.90 2.34
N ALA A 48 -7.85 -18.05 3.52
CA ALA A 48 -8.15 -17.19 4.67
C ALA A 48 -7.82 -15.73 4.37
N ASN A 49 -6.62 -15.47 3.83
CA ASN A 49 -6.21 -14.13 3.41
C ASN A 49 -7.12 -13.57 2.30
N LEU A 50 -7.48 -14.39 1.31
CA LEU A 50 -8.38 -13.97 0.24
C LEU A 50 -9.79 -13.66 0.76
N ALA A 51 -10.30 -14.46 1.69
CA ALA A 51 -11.57 -14.22 2.37
C ALA A 51 -11.53 -12.92 3.18
N ASP A 52 -10.45 -12.63 3.90
CA ASP A 52 -10.30 -11.37 4.64
C ASP A 52 -10.19 -10.15 3.72
N VAL A 53 -9.59 -10.30 2.54
CA VAL A 53 -9.53 -9.26 1.52
C VAL A 53 -10.90 -9.01 0.87
N THR A 54 -11.71 -10.05 0.70
CA THR A 54 -13.03 -10.00 0.02
C THR A 54 -14.21 -9.80 0.96
N ALA A 55 -14.05 -10.01 2.27
CA ALA A 55 -15.09 -9.82 3.28
C ALA A 55 -15.35 -8.33 3.61
N VAL A 56 -14.56 -7.40 3.07
CA VAL A 56 -14.89 -5.98 3.10
C VAL A 56 -15.96 -5.71 2.05
N PRO A 57 -17.19 -5.31 2.43
CA PRO A 57 -18.19 -4.93 1.46
C PRO A 57 -17.65 -3.81 0.57
N PRO A 58 -17.98 -3.75 -0.73
CA PRO A 58 -17.59 -2.65 -1.62
C PRO A 58 -18.29 -1.31 -1.30
N GLU A 59 -18.84 -1.14 -0.09
CA GLU A 59 -19.35 0.15 0.36
C GLU A 59 -18.19 0.95 0.99
N ASP A 60 -17.85 2.06 0.34
CA ASP A 60 -16.96 3.13 0.77
C ASP A 60 -15.44 2.85 0.78
N THR A 61 -14.89 2.15 -0.22
CA THR A 61 -13.46 2.31 -0.55
C THR A 61 -13.25 3.47 -1.54
N SER A 62 -13.83 4.64 -1.27
CA SER A 62 -13.43 5.83 -2.00
C SER A 62 -11.96 6.12 -1.65
N ALA A 63 -11.15 6.39 -2.67
CA ALA A 63 -9.79 6.87 -2.45
C ALA A 63 -9.83 8.07 -1.49
N PRO A 64 -8.95 8.13 -0.49
CA PRO A 64 -8.87 9.29 0.37
C PRO A 64 -8.50 10.50 -0.50
N THR A 65 -8.82 11.71 -0.06
CA THR A 65 -8.31 12.93 -0.71
C THR A 65 -7.10 13.45 0.06
N VAL A 66 -6.19 14.13 -0.64
CA VAL A 66 -4.97 14.73 -0.04
C VAL A 66 -5.33 15.63 1.15
N HIS A 67 -6.42 16.40 1.04
CA HIS A 67 -6.92 17.26 2.12
C HIS A 67 -7.30 16.48 3.38
N GLN A 68 -8.00 15.35 3.24
CA GLN A 68 -8.38 14.51 4.40
C GLN A 68 -7.16 13.90 5.08
N LEU A 69 -6.12 13.55 4.30
CA LEU A 69 -4.86 13.05 4.84
C LEU A 69 -4.05 14.16 5.54
N ALA A 70 -4.05 15.38 5.00
CA ALA A 70 -3.43 16.55 5.63
C ALA A 70 -4.12 16.90 6.96
N ASP A 71 -5.45 16.89 7.00
CA ASP A 71 -6.23 17.10 8.22
C ASP A 71 -5.91 16.03 9.27
N ALA A 72 -5.93 14.76 8.86
CA ALA A 72 -5.57 13.64 9.74
C ALA A 72 -4.14 13.77 10.27
N TYR A 73 -3.17 14.13 9.42
CA TYR A 73 -1.79 14.34 9.82
C TYR A 73 -1.66 15.49 10.82
N SER A 74 -2.31 16.62 10.57
CA SER A 74 -2.27 17.78 11.46
C SER A 74 -2.77 17.46 12.88
N ALA A 75 -3.77 16.57 12.99
CA ALA A 75 -4.34 16.14 14.26
C ALA A 75 -3.46 15.16 15.05
N VAL A 76 -2.54 14.47 14.38
CA VAL A 76 -1.56 13.54 14.99
C VAL A 76 -0.15 14.13 15.05
N LYS A 77 0.12 15.25 14.37
CA LYS A 77 1.44 15.88 14.33
C LYS A 77 1.94 16.18 15.74
N GLY A 78 3.10 15.63 16.09
CA GLY A 78 3.71 15.77 17.42
C GLY A 78 3.15 14.83 18.51
N LYS A 79 2.09 14.08 18.24
CA LYS A 79 1.72 12.89 19.02
C LYS A 79 2.58 11.76 18.47
N GLY A 80 3.48 11.21 19.28
CA GLY A 80 4.48 10.23 18.85
C GLY A 80 3.86 8.94 18.29
N GLU A 81 4.03 7.82 18.98
CA GLU A 81 3.38 6.59 18.55
C GLU A 81 1.93 6.56 19.05
N LEU A 82 1.00 6.18 18.19
CA LEU A 82 -0.42 6.08 18.50
C LEU A 82 -0.87 4.62 18.43
N SER A 83 -1.92 4.27 19.17
CA SER A 83 -2.57 2.98 18.98
C SER A 83 -3.28 2.93 17.62
N ALA A 84 -3.42 1.74 17.03
CA ALA A 84 -4.16 1.57 15.78
C ALA A 84 -5.60 2.12 15.87
N ALA A 85 -6.25 1.95 17.02
CA ALA A 85 -7.60 2.43 17.28
C ALA A 85 -7.66 3.98 17.34
N ASP A 86 -6.69 4.62 17.99
CA ASP A 86 -6.63 6.08 18.05
C ASP A 86 -6.36 6.66 16.67
N PHE A 87 -5.40 6.09 15.92
CA PHE A 87 -5.12 6.52 14.55
C PHE A 87 -6.34 6.38 13.64
N GLU A 88 -7.03 5.23 13.69
CA GLU A 88 -8.25 5.00 12.91
C GLU A 88 -9.34 6.02 13.26
N SER A 89 -9.50 6.35 14.54
CA SER A 89 -10.46 7.38 14.97
C SER A 89 -10.13 8.78 14.41
N VAL A 90 -8.85 9.13 14.32
CA VAL A 90 -8.41 10.42 13.75
C VAL A 90 -8.66 10.46 12.24
N CYS A 91 -8.29 9.41 11.52
CA CYS A 91 -8.51 9.33 10.08
C CYS A 91 -10.01 9.36 9.73
N VAL A 92 -10.85 8.63 10.47
CA VAL A 92 -12.30 8.67 10.29
C VAL A 92 -12.86 10.06 10.65
N GLY A 93 -12.33 10.70 11.70
CA GLY A 93 -12.69 12.08 12.07
C GLY A 93 -12.33 13.10 10.98
N ALA A 94 -11.27 12.87 10.22
CA ALA A 94 -10.87 13.66 9.07
C ALA A 94 -11.64 13.29 7.77
N GLY A 95 -12.59 12.34 7.84
CA GLY A 95 -13.43 11.92 6.72
C GLY A 95 -12.82 10.83 5.84
N VAL A 96 -11.71 10.20 6.24
CA VAL A 96 -11.16 9.03 5.55
C VAL A 96 -12.03 7.81 5.87
N PRO A 97 -12.50 7.04 4.87
CA PRO A 97 -13.30 5.85 5.13
C PRO A 97 -12.53 4.82 5.96
N ARG A 98 -13.21 4.22 6.94
CA ARG A 98 -12.64 3.20 7.82
C ARG A 98 -12.04 2.03 7.03
N ALA A 99 -12.72 1.60 5.96
CA ALA A 99 -12.26 0.53 5.08
C ALA A 99 -10.92 0.86 4.41
N THR A 100 -10.71 2.12 4.00
CA THR A 100 -9.47 2.61 3.40
C THR A 100 -8.32 2.58 4.42
N VAL A 101 -8.57 3.01 5.67
CA VAL A 101 -7.60 2.93 6.76
C VAL A 101 -7.19 1.48 7.03
N GLN A 102 -8.16 0.57 7.14
CA GLN A 102 -7.88 -0.85 7.38
C GLN A 102 -7.11 -1.50 6.23
N ARG A 103 -7.29 -1.03 4.99
CA ARG A 103 -6.52 -1.49 3.84
C ARG A 103 -5.06 -1.03 3.91
N ALA A 104 -4.81 0.23 4.24
CA ALA A 104 -3.46 0.72 4.48
C ALA A 104 -2.79 -0.04 5.65
N PHE A 105 -3.55 -0.34 6.72
CA PHE A 105 -3.02 -1.08 7.86
C PHE A 105 -2.57 -2.49 7.47
N ARG A 106 -3.37 -3.17 6.65
CA ARG A 106 -3.03 -4.49 6.10
C ARG A 106 -1.82 -4.44 5.17
N LEU A 107 -1.74 -3.45 4.28
CA LEU A 107 -0.60 -3.28 3.37
C LEU A 107 0.72 -3.02 4.14
N GLY A 108 0.64 -2.28 5.23
CA GLY A 108 1.79 -2.01 6.09
C GLY A 108 2.17 -3.15 7.03
N GLU A 109 1.33 -4.20 7.11
CA GLU A 109 1.43 -5.29 8.08
C GLU A 109 1.46 -4.79 9.54
N PHE A 110 0.75 -3.69 9.82
CA PHE A 110 0.68 -3.14 11.17
C PHE A 110 -0.21 -4.00 12.06
N GLY A 111 0.33 -4.41 13.21
CA GLY A 111 -0.44 -5.15 14.21
C GLY A 111 -1.51 -4.29 14.87
N SER A 112 -2.67 -4.88 15.18
CA SER A 112 -3.81 -4.18 15.79
C SER A 112 -3.53 -3.61 17.19
N THR A 113 -2.51 -4.13 17.87
CA THR A 113 -2.13 -3.77 19.24
C THR A 113 -0.78 -3.08 19.34
N ALA A 114 -0.02 -3.03 18.24
CA ALA A 114 1.29 -2.41 18.24
C ALA A 114 1.15 -0.89 18.10
N PRO A 115 1.97 -0.10 18.81
CA PRO A 115 2.06 1.34 18.58
C PRO A 115 2.58 1.58 17.15
N VAL A 116 1.90 2.46 16.42
CA VAL A 116 2.23 2.81 15.04
C VAL A 116 2.65 4.27 14.95
N LYS A 117 3.70 4.53 14.17
CA LYS A 117 4.08 5.90 13.82
C LYS A 117 3.09 6.41 12.77
N PRO A 118 2.35 7.50 13.04
CA PRO A 118 1.26 7.93 12.14
C PRO A 118 1.70 8.23 10.71
N SER A 119 2.97 8.59 10.52
CA SER A 119 3.56 8.85 9.20
C SER A 119 3.56 7.65 8.27
N GLU A 120 3.71 6.43 8.81
CA GLU A 120 3.83 5.20 8.02
C GLU A 120 2.49 4.72 7.41
N PRO A 121 1.37 4.59 8.16
CA PRO A 121 0.09 4.28 7.55
C PRO A 121 -0.45 5.45 6.70
N LEU A 122 -0.11 6.71 7.02
CA LEU A 122 -0.47 7.86 6.16
C LEU A 122 0.24 7.83 4.81
N THR A 123 1.52 7.44 4.74
CA THR A 123 2.21 7.28 3.45
C THR A 123 1.60 6.16 2.61
N LEU A 124 1.14 5.06 3.22
CA LEU A 124 0.41 4.01 2.51
C LEU A 124 -0.99 4.44 2.07
N LEU A 125 -1.68 5.29 2.83
CA LEU A 125 -2.93 5.88 2.37
C LEU A 125 -2.70 6.81 1.17
N LEU A 126 -1.55 7.48 1.14
CA LEU A 126 -1.11 8.35 0.07
C LEU A 126 -0.84 7.62 -1.25
N THR A 127 -0.36 6.37 -1.20
CA THR A 127 -0.21 5.55 -2.41
C THR A 127 -1.55 5.11 -3.00
N MET A 128 -2.65 5.26 -2.26
CA MET A 128 -4.00 4.99 -2.75
C MET A 128 -4.68 6.22 -3.36
N THR A 129 -4.12 7.42 -3.19
CA THR A 129 -4.68 8.69 -3.69
C THR A 129 -4.43 8.91 -5.18
N ASP A 130 -3.21 8.61 -5.65
CA ASP A 130 -2.76 8.94 -7.00
C ASP A 130 -2.09 7.71 -7.63
N ALA A 131 -2.24 7.55 -8.94
CA ALA A 131 -1.65 6.45 -9.69
C ALA A 131 -0.20 6.75 -10.10
N SER A 132 0.23 8.01 -10.04
CA SER A 132 1.57 8.44 -10.43
C SER A 132 2.50 8.59 -9.23
N PHE A 133 3.70 8.00 -9.33
CA PHE A 133 4.72 8.11 -8.29
C PHE A 133 5.12 9.57 -8.01
N VAL A 134 5.19 10.39 -9.07
CA VAL A 134 5.47 11.83 -8.97
C VAL A 134 4.35 12.56 -8.23
N GLY A 135 3.08 12.22 -8.47
CA GLY A 135 1.93 12.77 -7.76
C GLY A 135 1.89 12.36 -6.29
N ILE A 136 2.25 11.11 -5.97
CA ILE A 136 2.43 10.64 -4.58
C ILE A 136 3.53 11.46 -3.89
N CYS A 137 4.68 11.65 -4.54
CA CYS A 137 5.77 12.44 -4.01
C CYS A 137 5.37 13.90 -3.77
N ALA A 138 4.65 14.54 -4.70
CA ALA A 138 4.12 15.88 -4.50
C ALA A 138 3.18 15.95 -3.30
N SER A 139 2.29 14.96 -3.20
CA SER A 139 1.32 14.87 -2.11
C SER A 139 1.97 14.61 -0.74
N LEU A 140 3.21 14.06 -0.68
CA LEU A 140 3.97 14.01 0.58
C LEU A 140 4.26 15.41 1.12
N PHE A 141 4.62 16.37 0.25
CA PHE A 141 4.88 17.75 0.66
C PHE A 141 3.60 18.46 1.09
N ASP A 142 2.47 18.14 0.45
CA ASP A 142 1.17 18.73 0.79
C ASP A 142 0.60 18.18 2.11
N VAL A 143 0.80 16.89 2.40
CA VAL A 143 0.28 16.25 3.62
C VAL A 143 1.20 16.45 4.81
N PHE A 144 2.51 16.24 4.64
CA PHE A 144 3.47 16.25 5.75
C PHE A 144 4.16 17.61 5.93
N GLY A 145 4.20 18.44 4.88
CA GLY A 145 4.86 19.74 4.91
C GLY A 145 4.03 20.82 5.61
N GLU A 146 4.72 21.86 6.09
CA GLU A 146 4.08 23.12 6.48
C GLU A 146 4.17 24.08 5.30
N ASP A 147 3.03 24.62 4.86
CA ASP A 147 2.93 25.50 3.67
C ASP A 147 3.50 24.86 2.40
N GLY A 148 3.35 23.54 2.24
CA GLY A 148 3.88 22.78 1.09
C GLY A 148 5.41 22.63 1.11
N LYS A 149 6.04 22.84 2.28
CA LYS A 149 7.49 22.66 2.46
C LYS A 149 7.78 21.57 3.49
N LEU A 150 8.64 20.64 3.12
CA LEU A 150 9.07 19.51 3.93
C LEU A 150 10.60 19.54 4.09
N THR A 151 11.11 19.08 5.23
CA THR A 151 12.56 18.97 5.41
C THR A 151 13.09 17.82 4.56
N GLY A 152 14.26 17.97 3.94
CA GLY A 152 14.87 16.90 3.14
C GLY A 152 15.03 15.57 3.92
N VAL A 153 15.39 15.64 5.21
CA VAL A 153 15.46 14.46 6.11
C VAL A 153 14.10 13.76 6.23
N GLU A 154 13.02 14.51 6.41
CA GLU A 154 11.67 13.95 6.55
C GLU A 154 11.20 13.35 5.22
N PHE A 155 11.48 14.02 4.11
CA PHE A 155 11.21 13.51 2.77
C PHE A 155 11.94 12.17 2.53
N LEU A 156 13.24 12.10 2.82
CA LEU A 156 14.04 10.88 2.67
C LEU A 156 13.51 9.74 3.54
N ALA A 157 13.09 10.02 4.78
CA ALA A 157 12.52 9.01 5.66
C ALA A 157 11.19 8.44 5.13
N LEU A 158 10.30 9.31 4.64
CA LEU A 158 9.02 8.90 4.04
C LEU A 158 9.24 8.17 2.72
N PHE A 159 10.18 8.64 1.91
CA PHE A 159 10.56 8.02 0.65
C PHE A 159 11.15 6.63 0.88
N ALA A 160 12.12 6.50 1.79
CA ALA A 160 12.71 5.22 2.17
C ALA A 160 11.64 4.23 2.66
N TYR A 161 10.61 4.70 3.36
CA TYR A 161 9.50 3.85 3.78
C TYR A 161 8.66 3.37 2.59
N LEU A 162 8.32 4.25 1.64
CA LEU A 162 7.59 3.88 0.43
C LEU A 162 8.37 2.85 -0.38
N THR A 163 9.67 3.05 -0.51
CA THR A 163 10.54 2.18 -1.30
C THR A 163 10.95 0.91 -0.58
N ALA A 164 10.93 0.86 0.76
CA ALA A 164 11.19 -0.37 1.51
C ALA A 164 10.17 -1.49 1.21
N LYS A 165 8.98 -1.13 0.72
CA LYS A 165 7.96 -2.07 0.27
C LYS A 165 8.13 -2.47 -1.21
N ASP A 166 9.06 -1.86 -1.92
CA ASP A 166 9.37 -2.13 -3.33
C ASP A 166 10.78 -2.77 -3.47
N PRO A 167 10.88 -4.04 -3.88
CA PRO A 167 12.16 -4.72 -4.05
C PRO A 167 13.02 -4.17 -5.21
N SER A 168 12.50 -3.30 -6.07
CA SER A 168 13.24 -2.68 -7.17
C SER A 168 14.09 -1.48 -6.73
N VAL A 169 13.81 -0.90 -5.57
CA VAL A 169 14.57 0.25 -5.06
C VAL A 169 15.66 -0.24 -4.11
N THR A 170 16.91 0.05 -4.45
CA THR A 170 18.06 -0.39 -3.66
C THR A 170 18.54 0.71 -2.70
N GLN A 171 19.36 0.31 -1.72
CA GLN A 171 20.02 1.26 -0.82
C GLN A 171 20.88 2.29 -1.59
N GLU A 172 21.45 1.88 -2.73
CA GLU A 172 22.23 2.77 -3.61
C GLU A 172 21.37 3.91 -4.17
N SER A 173 20.09 3.65 -4.47
CA SER A 173 19.15 4.66 -4.90
C SER A 173 18.85 5.68 -3.80
N LEU A 174 18.76 5.25 -2.53
CA LEU A 174 18.56 6.13 -1.38
C LEU A 174 19.78 7.02 -1.12
N ASP A 175 20.98 6.45 -1.21
CA ASP A 175 22.23 7.19 -1.06
C ASP A 175 22.43 8.20 -2.20
N ALA A 176 22.01 7.85 -3.43
CA ALA A 176 22.00 8.77 -4.57
C ALA A 176 21.00 9.92 -4.38
N LEU A 177 19.83 9.64 -3.81
CA LEU A 177 18.82 10.65 -3.46
C LEU A 177 19.33 11.61 -2.36
N GLU A 178 19.96 11.07 -1.32
CA GLU A 178 20.57 11.89 -0.26
C GLU A 178 21.70 12.77 -0.81
N THR A 179 22.54 12.21 -1.68
CA THR A 179 23.62 12.95 -2.36
C THR A 179 23.07 14.05 -3.26
N ALA A 180 21.96 13.78 -3.99
CA ALA A 180 21.31 14.76 -4.86
C ALA A 180 20.65 15.91 -4.07
N LEU A 181 20.12 15.64 -2.88
CA LEU A 181 19.63 16.67 -1.96
C LEU A 181 20.77 17.50 -1.37
N GLY A 182 21.91 16.87 -1.07
CA GLY A 182 23.16 17.51 -0.65
C GLY A 182 22.97 18.44 0.55
N ASP A 183 23.42 19.70 0.43
CA ASP A 183 23.38 20.68 1.52
C ASP A 183 21.95 21.02 2.00
N LYS A 184 20.94 20.72 1.17
CA LYS A 184 19.54 21.04 1.47
C LYS A 184 18.80 19.96 2.24
N VAL A 185 19.46 18.85 2.61
CA VAL A 185 18.86 17.78 3.41
C VAL A 185 18.24 18.32 4.71
N ASN A 186 18.88 19.28 5.36
CA ASN A 186 18.38 19.90 6.59
C ASN A 186 17.54 21.17 6.38
N GLU A 187 17.31 21.58 5.12
CA GLU A 187 16.50 22.75 4.80
C GLU A 187 15.05 22.35 4.48
N LYS A 188 14.12 23.28 4.71
CA LYS A 188 12.74 23.15 4.23
C LYS A 188 12.69 23.40 2.73
N LEU A 189 12.24 22.41 1.98
CA LEU A 189 12.19 22.41 0.52
C LEU A 189 10.75 22.32 0.03
N SER A 190 10.45 23.04 -1.06
CA SER A 190 9.22 22.77 -1.82
C SER A 190 9.39 21.56 -2.73
N PHE A 191 8.27 20.93 -3.11
CA PHE A 191 8.31 19.81 -4.06
C PHE A 191 9.04 20.17 -5.35
N GLY A 192 8.85 21.39 -5.89
CA GLY A 192 9.54 21.82 -7.11
C GLY A 192 11.06 21.86 -6.98
N GLU A 193 11.57 22.31 -5.82
CA GLU A 193 13.01 22.37 -5.55
C GLU A 193 13.60 20.97 -5.29
N ALA A 194 12.87 20.12 -4.57
CA ALA A 194 13.27 18.75 -4.33
C ALA A 194 13.28 17.97 -5.66
N ASN A 195 12.17 17.97 -6.39
CA ASN A 195 12.02 17.28 -7.66
C ASN A 195 13.05 17.75 -8.70
N ALA A 196 13.35 19.05 -8.80
CA ALA A 196 14.40 19.52 -9.73
C ALA A 196 15.79 18.93 -9.45
N ARG A 197 16.07 18.50 -8.20
CA ARG A 197 17.34 17.89 -7.81
C ARG A 197 17.31 16.37 -7.88
N VAL A 198 16.19 15.77 -7.55
CA VAL A 198 16.06 14.32 -7.48
C VAL A 198 15.43 13.71 -8.74
N ALA A 199 14.92 14.52 -9.67
CA ALA A 199 14.19 14.04 -10.86
C ALA A 199 14.98 13.03 -11.68
N ASP A 200 16.27 13.26 -11.90
CA ASP A 200 17.12 12.33 -12.66
C ASP A 200 17.29 10.99 -11.92
N VAL A 201 17.38 11.04 -10.58
CA VAL A 201 17.47 9.85 -9.73
C VAL A 201 16.14 9.13 -9.67
N LEU A 202 15.02 9.84 -9.51
CA LEU A 202 13.67 9.28 -9.53
C LEU A 202 13.35 8.65 -10.88
N ALA A 203 13.75 9.30 -11.98
CA ALA A 203 13.59 8.75 -13.32
C ALA A 203 14.39 7.46 -13.49
N ALA A 204 15.63 7.41 -13.01
CA ALA A 204 16.44 6.19 -13.05
C ALA A 204 15.83 5.05 -12.21
N ILE A 205 15.31 5.35 -11.02
CA ILE A 205 14.62 4.37 -10.16
C ILE A 205 13.36 3.82 -10.85
N MET A 206 12.59 4.68 -11.51
CA MET A 206 11.37 4.27 -12.23
C MET A 206 11.66 3.53 -13.55
N ASP A 207 12.80 3.78 -14.20
CA ASP A 207 13.18 3.14 -15.48
C ASP A 207 13.83 1.75 -15.24
N GLU A 208 14.54 1.57 -14.13
CA GLU A 208 15.07 0.26 -13.70
C GLU A 208 14.00 -0.65 -13.08
N GLY A 209 13.01 -0.07 -12.40
CA GLY A 209 11.88 -0.76 -11.79
C GLY A 209 10.66 -0.83 -12.71
N GLY A 210 10.80 -1.37 -13.91
CA GLY A 210 9.75 -1.41 -14.94
C GLY A 210 8.35 -1.76 -14.39
N MET A 211 7.49 -0.74 -14.32
CA MET A 211 6.03 -0.88 -14.25
C MET A 211 5.46 -1.25 -15.62
#